data_AF-A0A955S0Z7-F1
#
_entry.id   AF-A0A955S0Z7-F1
#
_cell.length_a   1.000
_cell.length_b   1.000
_cell.length_c   1.000
_cell.angle_alpha   90.00
_cell.angle_beta   90.00
_cell.angle_gamma   90.00
#
_symmetry.space_group_name_H-M   'P 1'
#
loop_
_entity.id
_entity.type
_entity.pdbx_description
1 polymer ?
#
loop_
_entity_poly.entity_id
_entity_poly.type
_entity_poly.pdbx_seq_one_letter_code
_entity_poly.pdbx_strand_id
1 'polypeptide(L)'
;MDELTHNFTHVFSVVFSDWGSTHPLVIHFPIALYFVAPIFILAGLIFKKRSKTFYTSALILMVLGLAAVFTALSSGESAAEHLKPDSTVVETLGEHDELAHRTRNIFVILTVTFFIFVLLQNKFDKKAHRQPQAIFLILFLLAYLFGLLTLLNTAHYGGKLVHYHGIHSQFFK
;
A
#
# COMPACT_ATOMS: atom_id res chain seq x y z
N MET A 1 3.95 -0.50 -37.64
CA MET A 1 3.66 -1.43 -36.52
C MET A 1 4.92 -1.81 -35.75
N ASP A 2 6.12 -1.55 -36.30
CA ASP A 2 7.40 -2.06 -35.76
C ASP A 2 8.05 -1.22 -34.66
N GLU A 3 7.75 0.08 -34.56
CA GLU A 3 8.28 0.95 -33.48
C GLU A 3 7.56 0.74 -32.14
N LEU A 4 6.24 0.55 -32.19
CA LEU A 4 5.43 0.33 -30.99
C LEU A 4 5.75 -1.03 -30.35
N THR A 5 5.90 -2.09 -31.14
CA THR A 5 6.27 -3.42 -30.64
C THR A 5 7.68 -3.43 -30.05
N HIS A 6 8.65 -2.73 -30.67
CA HIS A 6 10.01 -2.61 -30.12
C HIS A 6 10.06 -1.89 -28.77
N ASN A 7 9.31 -0.79 -28.62
CA ASN A 7 9.22 -0.06 -27.35
C ASN A 7 8.55 -0.90 -26.24
N PHE A 8 7.47 -1.61 -26.57
CA PHE A 8 6.81 -2.50 -25.60
C PHE A 8 7.72 -3.65 -25.15
N THR A 9 8.45 -4.29 -26.07
CA THR A 9 9.40 -5.35 -25.72
C THR A 9 10.57 -4.84 -24.87
N HIS A 10 11.04 -3.62 -25.10
CA HIS A 10 12.12 -3.02 -24.33
C HIS A 10 11.68 -2.63 -22.91
N VAL A 11 10.47 -2.06 -22.76
CA VAL A 11 9.90 -1.76 -21.44
C VAL A 11 9.69 -3.04 -20.64
N PHE A 12 9.11 -4.07 -21.25
CA PHE A 12 8.96 -5.37 -20.60
C PHE A 12 10.32 -5.99 -20.25
N SER A 13 11.30 -5.99 -21.16
CA SER A 13 12.61 -6.57 -20.86
C SER A 13 13.32 -5.83 -19.72
N VAL A 14 13.26 -4.50 -19.66
CA VAL A 14 13.88 -3.72 -18.57
C VAL A 14 13.17 -3.92 -17.23
N VAL A 15 11.83 -3.95 -17.23
CA VAL A 15 11.03 -4.21 -16.01
C VAL A 15 11.34 -5.59 -15.42
N PHE A 16 11.53 -6.60 -16.26
CA PHE A 16 11.86 -7.95 -15.80
C PHE A 16 13.37 -8.19 -15.61
N SER A 17 14.25 -7.39 -16.21
CA SER A 17 15.71 -7.52 -16.04
C SER A 17 16.29 -6.73 -14.87
N ASP A 18 15.65 -5.62 -14.48
CA ASP A 18 16.05 -4.77 -13.34
C ASP A 18 14.83 -4.42 -12.49
N TRP A 19 14.34 -5.41 -11.73
CA TRP A 19 13.17 -5.29 -10.88
C TRP A 19 13.30 -4.14 -9.86
N GLY A 20 14.51 -3.94 -9.32
CA GLY A 20 14.84 -2.87 -8.40
C GLY A 20 14.62 -1.47 -8.99
N SER A 21 14.91 -1.27 -10.27
CA SER A 21 14.72 0.03 -10.92
C SER A 21 13.26 0.49 -10.97
N THR A 22 12.30 -0.44 -10.91
CA THR A 22 10.86 -0.14 -10.93
C THR A 22 10.32 0.27 -9.56
N HIS A 23 11.09 0.06 -8.48
CA HIS A 23 10.61 0.27 -7.11
C HIS A 23 9.99 1.67 -6.89
N PRO A 24 10.59 2.80 -7.31
CA PRO A 24 9.98 4.12 -7.13
C PRO A 24 8.64 4.30 -7.85
N LEU A 25 8.36 3.52 -8.90
CA LEU A 25 7.06 3.53 -9.57
C LEU A 25 6.04 2.68 -8.80
N VAL A 26 6.45 1.48 -8.39
CA VAL A 26 5.57 0.50 -7.73
C VAL A 26 5.06 1.02 -6.37
N ILE A 27 5.86 1.80 -5.64
CA ILE A 27 5.48 2.34 -4.31
C ILE A 27 4.31 3.33 -4.35
N HIS A 28 3.94 3.91 -5.51
CA HIS A 28 2.81 4.82 -5.60
C HIS A 28 1.46 4.10 -5.47
N PHE A 29 1.38 2.83 -5.91
CA PHE A 29 0.16 2.04 -5.84
C PHE A 29 -0.31 1.78 -4.39
N PRO A 30 0.51 1.24 -3.47
CA PRO A 30 0.06 1.03 -2.09
C PRO A 30 -0.33 2.35 -1.40
N ILE A 31 0.38 3.45 -1.69
CA ILE A 31 0.03 4.79 -1.18
C ILE A 31 -1.36 5.19 -1.67
N ALA A 32 -1.58 5.26 -2.98
CA ALA A 32 -2.87 5.71 -3.52
C ALA A 32 -4.04 4.82 -3.06
N LEU A 33 -3.89 3.50 -3.14
CA LEU A 33 -4.96 2.56 -2.82
C LEU A 33 -5.37 2.63 -1.33
N TYR A 34 -4.41 2.71 -0.42
CA TYR A 34 -4.72 2.80 1.01
C TYR A 34 -5.22 4.18 1.44
N PHE A 35 -4.88 5.26 0.73
CA PHE A 35 -5.50 6.56 1.01
C PHE A 35 -6.96 6.64 0.53
N VAL A 36 -7.32 5.92 -0.53
CA VAL A 36 -8.69 5.93 -1.09
C VAL A 36 -9.64 4.99 -0.32
N ALA A 37 -9.17 3.84 0.15
CA ALA A 37 -10.00 2.87 0.88
C ALA A 37 -10.83 3.44 2.05
N PRO A 38 -10.31 4.28 2.98
CA PRO A 38 -11.08 4.81 4.09
C PRO A 38 -12.22 5.74 3.65
N ILE A 39 -12.12 6.38 2.47
CA ILE A 39 -13.20 7.19 1.89
C ILE A 39 -14.43 6.30 1.63
N PHE A 40 -14.21 5.08 1.12
CA PHE A 40 -15.29 4.12 0.91
C PHE A 40 -15.86 3.59 2.23
N ILE A 41 -15.03 3.40 3.27
CA ILE A 41 -15.52 3.03 4.61
C ILE A 41 -16.43 4.13 5.17
N LEU A 42 -16.01 5.39 5.09
CA LEU A 42 -16.80 6.55 5.51
C LEU A 42 -18.09 6.68 4.69
N ALA A 43 -18.03 6.49 3.38
CA ALA A 43 -19.20 6.48 2.51
C ALA A 43 -20.20 5.39 2.92
N GLY A 44 -19.74 4.20 3.32
CA GLY A 44 -20.61 3.14 3.82
C GLY A 44 -21.31 3.47 5.15
N LEU A 45 -20.65 4.24 6.03
CA LEU A 45 -21.25 4.76 7.27
C LEU A 45 -22.35 5.80 7.00
N ILE A 46 -22.13 6.69 6.03
CA ILE A 46 -23.06 7.78 5.66
C ILE A 46 -24.23 7.22 4.86
N PHE A 47 -23.95 6.48 3.78
CA PHE A 47 -24.93 5.99 2.81
C PHE A 47 -25.41 4.57 3.14
N LYS A 48 -26.09 4.42 4.28
CA LYS A 48 -26.50 3.12 4.86
C LYS A 48 -27.25 2.18 3.90
N LYS A 49 -27.99 2.69 2.92
CA LYS A 49 -28.71 1.86 1.91
C LYS A 49 -27.76 1.17 0.92
N ARG A 50 -26.56 1.71 0.71
CA ARG A 50 -25.52 1.21 -0.21
C ARG A 50 -24.24 0.81 0.52
N SER A 51 -24.30 0.68 1.85
CA SER A 51 -23.15 0.41 2.71
C SER A 51 -22.36 -0.81 2.27
N LYS A 52 -23.06 -1.89 1.91
CA LYS A 52 -22.45 -3.13 1.42
C LYS A 52 -21.56 -2.90 0.20
N THR A 53 -22.04 -2.17 -0.80
CA THR A 53 -21.25 -1.84 -2.00
C THR A 53 -20.00 -1.05 -1.62
N PHE A 54 -20.14 -0.04 -0.77
CA PHE A 54 -19.01 0.77 -0.32
C PHE A 54 -17.98 -0.04 0.49
N TYR A 55 -18.41 -0.89 1.42
CA TYR A 55 -17.50 -1.75 2.18
C TYR A 55 -16.83 -2.80 1.30
N THR A 56 -17.53 -3.39 0.34
CA THR A 56 -16.91 -4.29 -0.65
C THR A 56 -15.87 -3.56 -1.50
N SER A 57 -16.16 -2.34 -1.97
CA SER A 57 -15.18 -1.53 -2.70
C SER A 57 -13.95 -1.18 -1.85
N ALA A 58 -14.15 -0.79 -0.58
CA ALA A 58 -13.05 -0.55 0.36
C ALA A 58 -12.17 -1.80 0.53
N LEU A 59 -12.79 -2.96 0.70
CA LEU A 59 -12.07 -4.24 0.82
C LEU A 59 -11.26 -4.57 -0.44
N ILE A 60 -11.83 -4.37 -1.63
CA ILE A 60 -11.11 -4.58 -2.89
C ILE A 60 -9.87 -3.67 -2.96
N LEU A 61 -10.02 -2.38 -2.64
CA LEU A 61 -8.90 -1.44 -2.61
C LEU A 61 -7.83 -1.87 -1.60
N MET A 62 -8.23 -2.36 -0.41
CA MET A 62 -7.29 -2.85 0.59
C MET A 62 -6.53 -4.10 0.14
N VAL A 63 -7.19 -5.04 -0.53
CA VAL A 63 -6.56 -6.25 -1.08
C VAL A 63 -5.59 -5.89 -2.21
N LEU A 64 -5.97 -5.00 -3.12
CA LEU A 64 -5.09 -4.51 -4.18
C LEU A 64 -3.90 -3.74 -3.59
N GLY A 65 -4.13 -2.90 -2.58
CA GLY A 65 -3.07 -2.21 -1.86
C GLY A 65 -2.10 -3.19 -1.20
N LEU A 66 -2.61 -4.30 -0.66
CA LEU A 66 -1.79 -5.32 -0.01
C LEU A 66 -0.91 -6.05 -1.03
N ALA A 67 -1.48 -6.44 -2.17
CA ALA A 67 -0.73 -7.00 -3.27
C ALA A 67 0.40 -6.03 -3.70
N ALA A 68 0.08 -4.74 -3.85
CA ALA A 68 1.05 -3.72 -4.22
C ALA A 68 2.16 -3.52 -3.17
N VAL A 69 1.87 -3.65 -1.86
CA VAL A 69 2.91 -3.65 -0.81
C VAL A 69 3.87 -4.82 -0.97
N PHE A 70 3.37 -6.03 -1.24
CA PHE A 70 4.26 -7.18 -1.47
C PHE A 70 5.14 -6.97 -2.71
N THR A 71 4.57 -6.42 -3.78
CA THR A 71 5.33 -6.04 -4.98
C THR A 71 6.38 -4.97 -4.68
N ALA A 72 6.04 -3.97 -3.86
CA ALA A 72 6.96 -2.92 -3.43
C ALA A 72 8.12 -3.45 -2.58
N LEU A 73 7.85 -4.36 -1.64
CA LEU A 73 8.90 -5.01 -0.83
C LEU A 73 9.85 -5.82 -1.71
N SER A 74 9.32 -6.65 -2.61
CA SER A 74 10.15 -7.46 -3.50
C SER A 74 11.02 -6.60 -4.43
N SER A 75 10.47 -5.51 -4.97
CA SER A 75 11.26 -4.58 -5.79
C SER A 75 12.26 -3.78 -4.96
N GLY A 76 11.93 -3.44 -3.72
CA GLY A 76 12.85 -2.74 -2.81
C GLY A 76 14.05 -3.60 -2.41
N GLU A 77 13.82 -4.87 -2.09
CA GLU A 77 14.88 -5.83 -1.77
C GLU A 77 15.84 -6.01 -2.96
N SER A 78 15.29 -6.20 -4.17
CA SER A 78 16.10 -6.24 -5.40
C SER A 78 16.88 -4.94 -5.66
N ALA A 79 16.31 -3.79 -5.33
CA ALA A 79 17.01 -2.51 -5.43
C ALA A 79 18.17 -2.43 -4.40
N ALA A 80 17.97 -2.94 -3.20
CA ALA A 80 18.96 -2.91 -2.12
C ALA A 80 20.18 -3.78 -2.39
N GLU A 81 20.02 -4.95 -3.03
CA GLU A 81 21.10 -5.88 -3.37
C GLU A 81 22.21 -5.26 -4.25
N HIS A 82 21.85 -4.25 -5.06
CA HIS A 82 22.76 -3.60 -5.99
C HIS A 82 23.43 -2.34 -5.41
N LEU A 83 23.05 -1.94 -4.20
CA LEU A 83 23.63 -0.78 -3.53
C LEU A 83 24.97 -1.14 -2.86
N LYS A 84 25.92 -0.20 -2.92
CA LYS A 84 27.13 -0.20 -2.09
C LYS A 84 27.08 0.99 -1.14
N PRO A 85 26.23 0.95 -0.10
CA PRO A 85 25.93 2.09 0.73
C PRO A 85 27.09 2.42 1.69
N ASP A 86 27.28 3.71 1.97
CA ASP A 86 28.05 4.14 3.14
C ASP A 86 27.23 3.98 4.43
N SER A 87 27.85 4.27 5.58
CA SER A 87 27.19 4.10 6.88
C SER A 87 25.92 4.94 7.07
N THR A 88 25.83 6.12 6.45
CA THR A 88 24.66 7.01 6.57
C THR A 88 23.49 6.52 5.72
N VAL A 89 23.79 5.95 4.56
CA VAL A 89 22.80 5.30 3.70
C VAL A 89 22.27 4.03 4.35
N VAL A 90 23.14 3.21 4.97
CA VAL A 90 22.73 1.97 5.66
C VAL A 90 21.68 2.24 6.74
N GLU A 91 21.89 3.27 7.56
CA GLU A 91 20.93 3.63 8.61
C GLU A 91 19.57 4.03 8.02
N THR A 92 19.56 4.91 7.02
CA THR A 92 18.30 5.37 6.40
C THR A 92 17.58 4.24 5.67
N LEU A 93 18.32 3.33 5.03
CA LEU A 93 17.78 2.17 4.33
C LEU A 93 17.18 1.17 5.33
N GLY A 94 17.86 0.93 6.45
CA GLY A 94 17.35 0.06 7.52
C GLY A 94 16.03 0.57 8.11
N GLU A 95 15.94 1.87 8.40
CA GLU A 95 14.70 2.50 8.88
C GLU A 95 13.57 2.38 7.84
N HIS A 96 13.87 2.59 6.56
CA HIS A 96 12.90 2.42 5.49
C HIS A 96 12.39 0.98 5.39
N ASP A 97 13.29 0.00 5.45
CA ASP A 97 12.99 -1.42 5.35
C ASP A 97 12.16 -1.92 6.54
N GLU A 98 12.54 -1.56 7.76
CA GLU A 98 11.79 -1.91 8.96
C GLU A 98 10.36 -1.33 8.91
N LEU A 99 10.24 -0.06 8.51
CA LEU A 99 8.94 0.59 8.34
C LEU A 99 8.11 -0.06 7.22
N ALA A 100 8.74 -0.50 6.13
CA ALA A 100 8.05 -1.19 5.03
C ALA A 100 7.48 -2.55 5.52
N HIS A 101 8.26 -3.33 6.25
CA HIS A 101 7.79 -4.58 6.86
C HIS A 101 6.70 -4.36 7.91
N ARG A 102 6.83 -3.31 8.73
CA ARG A 102 5.80 -2.92 9.71
C ARG A 102 4.50 -2.50 9.02
N THR A 103 4.60 -1.68 7.98
CA THR A 103 3.47 -1.26 7.13
C THR A 103 2.74 -2.47 6.55
N ARG A 104 3.47 -3.42 5.95
CA ARG A 104 2.90 -4.69 5.47
C ARG A 104 2.11 -5.39 6.58
N ASN A 105 2.73 -5.63 7.73
CA ASN A 105 2.09 -6.39 8.82
C ASN A 105 0.81 -5.70 9.32
N ILE A 106 0.84 -4.38 9.49
CA ILE A 106 -0.34 -3.60 9.89
C ILE A 106 -1.47 -3.76 8.87
N PHE A 107 -1.17 -3.55 7.58
CA PHE A 107 -2.20 -3.63 6.55
C PHE A 107 -2.69 -5.05 6.26
N VAL A 108 -1.89 -6.10 6.49
CA VAL A 108 -2.37 -7.49 6.53
C VAL A 108 -3.45 -7.65 7.61
N ILE A 109 -3.15 -7.24 8.85
CA ILE A 109 -4.09 -7.36 9.98
C ILE A 109 -5.36 -6.55 9.71
N LEU A 110 -5.24 -5.32 9.23
CA LEU A 110 -6.38 -4.48 8.90
C LEU A 110 -7.23 -5.09 7.77
N THR A 111 -6.59 -5.58 6.71
CA THR A 111 -7.30 -6.18 5.56
C THR A 111 -8.05 -7.44 5.96
N VAL A 112 -7.43 -8.34 6.73
CA VAL A 112 -8.07 -9.56 7.23
C VAL A 112 -9.22 -9.22 8.18
N THR A 113 -9.02 -8.27 9.09
CA THR A 113 -10.05 -7.82 10.03
C THR A 113 -11.26 -7.24 9.28
N PHE A 114 -11.01 -6.41 8.26
CA PHE A 114 -12.07 -5.81 7.45
C PHE A 114 -12.76 -6.83 6.54
N PHE A 115 -12.01 -7.80 6.02
CA PHE A 115 -12.56 -8.93 5.26
C PHE A 115 -13.56 -9.72 6.10
N ILE A 116 -13.19 -10.09 7.34
CA ILE A 116 -14.09 -10.78 8.28
C ILE A 116 -15.34 -9.94 8.55
N PHE A 117 -15.18 -8.63 8.77
CA PHE A 117 -16.30 -7.70 8.92
C PHE A 117 -17.26 -7.73 7.71
N VAL A 118 -16.73 -7.64 6.49
CA VAL A 118 -17.53 -7.67 5.24
C VAL A 118 -18.25 -9.00 5.06
N LEU A 119 -17.67 -10.13 5.47
CA LEU A 119 -18.34 -11.43 5.45
C LEU A 119 -19.50 -11.51 6.45
N LEU A 120 -19.29 -10.98 7.65
CA LEU A 120 -20.27 -11.04 8.74
C LEU A 120 -21.36 -9.97 8.64
N GLN A 121 -21.16 -8.92 7.83
CA GLN A 121 -22.09 -7.77 7.74
C GLN A 121 -23.54 -8.17 7.45
N ASN A 122 -23.76 -9.20 6.60
CA ASN A 122 -25.12 -9.63 6.22
C ASN A 122 -25.89 -10.21 7.42
N LYS A 123 -25.20 -10.69 8.46
CA LYS A 123 -25.81 -11.18 9.70
C LYS A 123 -26.21 -10.04 10.64
N PHE A 124 -25.68 -8.84 10.41
CA PHE A 124 -25.83 -7.67 11.28
C PHE A 124 -26.71 -6.55 10.70
N ASP A 125 -27.40 -6.76 9.57
CA ASP A 125 -28.24 -5.72 8.94
C ASP A 125 -29.52 -5.33 9.71
N LYS A 126 -29.74 -5.92 10.90
CA LYS A 126 -30.87 -5.57 11.78
C LYS A 126 -30.58 -4.28 12.56
N LYS A 127 -31.62 -3.47 12.84
CA LYS A 127 -31.50 -2.21 13.61
C LYS A 127 -30.69 -2.36 14.91
N ALA A 128 -30.80 -3.50 15.59
CA ALA A 128 -30.10 -3.80 16.85
C ALA A 128 -28.56 -3.81 16.76
N HIS A 129 -27.98 -4.03 15.57
CA HIS A 129 -26.52 -4.12 15.41
C HIS A 129 -25.89 -2.85 14.82
N ARG A 130 -26.68 -1.79 14.59
CA ARG A 130 -26.20 -0.54 13.97
C ARG A 130 -25.19 0.23 14.81
N GLN A 131 -25.41 0.30 16.13
CA GLN A 131 -24.50 0.96 17.06
C GLN A 131 -23.14 0.23 17.19
N PRO A 132 -23.10 -1.09 17.48
CA PRO A 132 -21.82 -1.79 17.59
C PRO A 132 -21.04 -1.81 16.27
N GLN A 133 -21.73 -1.88 15.13
CA GLN A 133 -21.09 -1.76 13.81
C GLN A 133 -20.41 -0.40 13.62
N ALA A 134 -21.07 0.71 13.97
CA ALA A 134 -20.49 2.03 13.85
C ALA A 134 -19.27 2.20 14.77
N ILE A 135 -19.35 1.72 16.02
CA ILE A 135 -18.24 1.75 16.98
C ILE A 135 -17.04 0.97 16.43
N PHE A 136 -17.26 -0.25 15.94
CA PHE A 136 -16.22 -1.06 15.32
C PHE A 136 -15.56 -0.31 14.16
N LEU A 137 -16.34 0.28 13.25
CA LEU A 137 -15.80 0.99 12.08
C LEU A 137 -15.02 2.25 12.46
N ILE A 138 -15.44 2.97 13.52
CA ILE A 138 -14.69 4.12 14.03
C ILE A 138 -13.35 3.66 14.60
N LEU A 139 -13.33 2.63 15.45
CA LEU A 139 -12.09 2.06 15.99
C LEU A 139 -11.19 1.52 14.88
N PHE A 140 -11.79 0.87 13.88
CA PHE A 140 -11.08 0.40 12.70
C PHE A 140 -10.43 1.55 11.94
N LEU A 141 -11.14 2.67 11.71
CA LEU A 141 -10.59 3.86 11.05
C LEU A 141 -9.47 4.52 11.85
N LEU A 142 -9.52 4.50 13.18
CA LEU A 142 -8.43 4.98 14.03
C LEU A 142 -7.18 4.09 13.89
N ALA A 143 -7.34 2.77 13.91
CA ALA A 143 -6.25 1.84 13.65
C ALA A 143 -5.71 1.97 12.22
N TYR A 144 -6.60 2.24 11.25
CA TYR A 144 -6.26 2.49 9.86
C TYR A 144 -5.43 3.76 9.70
N LEU A 145 -5.79 4.84 10.40
CA LEU A 145 -5.02 6.09 10.42
C LEU A 145 -3.60 5.85 10.93
N PHE A 146 -3.43 5.04 11.97
CA PHE A 146 -2.10 4.62 12.43
C PHE A 146 -1.31 3.87 11.34
N GLY A 147 -1.96 2.99 10.58
CA GLY A 147 -1.37 2.34 9.41
C GLY A 147 -0.94 3.34 8.33
N LEU A 148 -1.77 4.34 8.02
CA LEU A 148 -1.44 5.40 7.07
C LEU A 148 -0.26 6.26 7.52
N LEU A 149 -0.17 6.59 8.82
CA LEU A 149 0.98 7.30 9.36
C LEU A 149 2.27 6.47 9.26
N THR A 150 2.19 5.16 9.44
CA THR A 150 3.34 4.26 9.26
C THR A 150 3.77 4.20 7.79
N LEU A 151 2.80 4.13 6.86
CA LEU A 151 3.05 4.17 5.42
C LEU A 151 3.67 5.50 4.98
N LEU A 152 3.18 6.63 5.49
CA LEU A 152 3.78 7.95 5.22
C LEU A 152 5.21 8.05 5.74
N ASN A 153 5.49 7.54 6.94
CA ASN A 153 6.87 7.48 7.45
C ASN A 153 7.74 6.60 6.56
N THR A 154 7.25 5.45 6.11
CA THR A 154 7.96 4.59 5.16
C THR A 154 8.32 5.37 3.89
N ALA A 155 7.36 6.10 3.32
CA ALA A 155 7.56 6.95 2.15
C ALA A 155 8.54 8.11 2.40
N HIS A 156 8.53 8.71 3.61
CA HIS A 156 9.47 9.76 4.00
C HIS A 156 10.92 9.28 4.00
N TYR A 157 11.19 8.12 4.59
CA TYR A 157 12.54 7.54 4.55
C TYR A 157 12.94 7.09 3.14
N GLY A 158 11.99 6.58 2.34
CA GLY A 158 12.21 6.32 0.92
C GLY A 158 12.59 7.59 0.14
N GLY A 159 11.89 8.69 0.40
CA GLY A 159 12.21 10.00 -0.16
C GLY A 159 13.58 10.52 0.29
N LYS A 160 14.01 10.21 1.51
CA LYS A 160 15.37 10.52 1.98
C LYS A 160 16.44 9.79 1.19
N LEU A 161 16.24 8.50 0.91
CA LEU A 161 17.17 7.71 0.07
C LEU A 161 17.35 8.35 -1.31
N VAL A 162 16.25 8.80 -1.92
CA VAL A 162 16.30 9.43 -3.25
C VAL A 162 16.90 10.83 -3.20
N HIS A 163 16.35 11.72 -2.37
CA HIS A 163 16.68 13.15 -2.43
C HIS A 163 17.91 13.57 -1.63
N TYR A 164 18.18 12.93 -0.49
CA TYR A 164 19.33 13.29 0.36
C TYR A 164 20.55 12.42 0.02
N HIS A 165 20.33 11.12 -0.19
CA HIS A 165 21.42 10.17 -0.47
C HIS A 165 21.66 9.94 -1.97
N GLY A 166 20.84 10.53 -2.84
CA GLY A 166 21.04 10.50 -4.28
C GLY A 166 20.78 9.13 -4.93
N ILE A 167 20.07 8.23 -4.26
CA ILE A 167 19.78 6.88 -4.78
C ILE A 167 18.60 6.97 -5.74
N HIS A 168 18.92 6.98 -7.03
CA HIS A 168 17.94 7.03 -8.11
C HIS A 168 17.91 5.71 -8.87
N SER A 169 16.74 5.34 -9.39
CA SER A 169 16.66 4.23 -10.32
C SER A 169 17.21 4.62 -11.70
N GLN A 170 17.55 3.61 -12.50
CA GLN A 170 18.08 3.81 -13.85
C GLN A 170 17.10 4.53 -14.79
N PHE A 171 15.80 4.54 -14.48
CA PHE A 171 14.76 5.24 -15.26
C PHE A 171 14.77 6.76 -15.09
N PHE A 172 15.39 7.28 -14.02
CA PHE A 172 15.38 8.71 -13.69
C PHE A 172 16.78 9.35 -13.76
N LYS A 173 17.67 8.81 -14.60
CA LYS A 173 18.98 9.40 -14.91
C LYS A 173 18.89 10.60 -15.85
#